data_AF-A0A950SP03-F1
#
_entry.id   AF-A0A950SP03-F1
#
_cell.length_a   1.000
_cell.length_b   1.000
_cell.length_c   1.000
_cell.angle_alpha   90.00
_cell.angle_beta   90.00
_cell.angle_gamma   90.00
#
_symmetry.space_group_name_H-M   'P 1'
#
loop_
_entity.id
_entity.type
_entity.pdbx_description
1 polymer ?
#
loop_
_entity_poly.entity_id
_entity_poly.type
_entity_poly.pdbx_seq_one_letter_code
_entity_poly.pdbx_strand_id
1 'polypeptide(L)'
;MSAIAIEERSSRAPRRRTREASQSDPGAGVLLPCRIRLADGRVFSGELPAVRHRRLHLGLLHSDTEGLVEVAVGFRRRDGTKVIARKKFSEFLPGGNAGEKNWLEGLLAAAERQDHRPGRQGVFLAPPVRAFAAGGKEAVTHTRALWIDIDKPGQLHRLWALLAERPCHLLVESGGSGGAHSYFLLEEPLPATWTIEKTGEVVEPIERAHLRLINHLGLDEEGKTVADSQCLNRSRLMRLAGTVNGKTGRYARIIEANFELAPYRIQDLVGDLTDPPGARVRRRGRQRAGEDADPYKRIPPPEYFEVLAGINVPPSGRVRCPSPSHPDRTPSCDVYPTPDEGWYCYACGTGGALFDLASVLLGGPTGQALRGEEFKRAKAYVRDAFGELT
;
A
#
# COMPACT_ATOMS: atom_id res chain seq x y z
N MET A 1 -71.91 53.33 18.95
CA MET A 1 -71.11 54.17 19.85
C MET A 1 -69.76 53.51 19.99
N SER A 2 -68.84 53.74 19.05
CA SER A 2 -67.90 54.87 18.94
C SER A 2 -66.51 54.37 19.31
N ALA A 3 -65.66 54.34 18.29
CA ALA A 3 -64.24 54.07 18.35
C ALA A 3 -63.49 55.23 19.01
N ILE A 4 -62.36 54.93 19.66
CA ILE A 4 -61.16 55.79 19.64
C ILE A 4 -59.93 54.88 19.60
N ALA A 5 -59.13 55.07 18.55
CA ALA A 5 -57.77 54.56 18.36
C ALA A 5 -56.76 55.56 18.93
N ILE A 6 -55.62 55.11 19.48
CA ILE A 6 -54.37 55.88 19.54
C ILE A 6 -53.15 54.94 19.39
N GLU A 7 -52.57 55.02 18.18
CA GLU A 7 -51.16 55.11 17.76
C GLU A 7 -50.02 54.24 18.35
N GLU A 8 -49.32 53.67 17.37
CA GLU A 8 -47.96 53.15 17.36
C GLU A 8 -46.89 54.16 17.84
N ARG A 9 -45.91 53.68 18.62
CA ARG A 9 -44.54 54.18 18.51
C ARG A 9 -43.54 53.03 18.38
N SER A 10 -43.03 52.96 17.17
CA SER A 10 -41.83 52.27 16.71
C SER A 10 -40.60 52.58 17.57
N SER A 11 -39.97 51.53 18.12
CA SER A 11 -38.54 51.54 18.41
C SER A 11 -37.92 50.24 17.88
N ARG A 12 -37.68 50.20 16.56
CA ARG A 12 -36.82 49.18 15.94
C ARG A 12 -35.38 49.35 16.43
N ALA A 13 -34.99 48.52 17.39
CA ALA A 13 -33.58 48.23 17.62
C ALA A 13 -32.98 47.63 16.34
N PRO A 14 -31.75 48.00 15.94
CA PRO A 14 -31.15 47.48 14.73
C PRO A 14 -30.86 45.99 14.93
N ARG A 15 -31.69 45.13 14.32
CA ARG A 15 -31.34 43.72 14.10
C ARG A 15 -30.08 43.71 13.26
N ARG A 16 -28.95 43.53 13.93
CA ARG A 16 -27.67 43.18 13.31
C ARG A 16 -27.93 41.91 12.52
N ARG A 17 -28.20 42.04 11.23
CA ARG A 17 -28.13 40.94 10.27
C ARG A 17 -26.68 40.50 10.29
N THR A 18 -26.37 39.52 11.14
CA THR A 18 -25.26 38.62 10.88
C THR A 18 -25.55 38.03 9.50
N ARG A 19 -24.86 38.58 8.49
CA ARG A 19 -24.60 37.85 7.25
C ARG A 19 -23.89 36.59 7.69
N GLU A 20 -24.64 35.52 7.94
CA GLU A 20 -24.13 34.18 7.74
C GLU A 20 -23.72 34.14 6.28
N ALA A 21 -22.44 34.41 6.04
CA ALA A 21 -21.81 34.07 4.80
C ALA A 21 -22.02 32.56 4.66
N SER A 22 -22.91 32.17 3.75
CA SER A 22 -22.90 30.84 3.19
C SER A 22 -21.51 30.64 2.61
N GLN A 23 -20.61 30.08 3.39
CA GLN A 23 -19.34 29.56 2.92
C GLN A 23 -19.71 28.42 1.98
N SER A 24 -19.87 28.75 0.70
CA SER A 24 -20.00 27.78 -0.37
C SER A 24 -18.73 26.93 -0.33
N ASP A 25 -18.88 25.69 0.14
CA ASP A 25 -17.84 24.67 0.15
C ASP A 25 -17.27 24.52 -1.28
N PRO A 26 -15.98 24.84 -1.52
CA PRO A 26 -15.39 24.88 -2.87
C PRO A 26 -15.49 23.56 -3.65
N GLY A 27 -15.83 22.45 -2.99
CA GLY A 27 -16.11 21.14 -3.60
C GLY A 27 -17.59 20.76 -3.73
N ALA A 28 -18.53 21.57 -3.24
CA ALA A 28 -19.96 21.25 -3.26
C ALA A 28 -20.58 21.31 -4.68
N GLY A 29 -19.95 22.03 -5.62
CA GLY A 29 -20.46 22.20 -6.98
C GLY A 29 -20.06 21.12 -7.99
N VAL A 30 -19.01 20.33 -7.71
CA VAL A 30 -18.55 19.30 -8.64
C VAL A 30 -19.24 17.97 -8.33
N LEU A 31 -20.12 17.56 -9.23
CA LEU A 31 -20.82 16.29 -9.19
C LEU A 31 -19.99 15.21 -9.90
N LEU A 32 -19.80 14.07 -9.23
CA LEU A 32 -19.00 12.96 -9.71
C LEU A 32 -19.87 11.69 -9.74
N PRO A 33 -19.89 10.95 -10.87
CA PRO A 33 -20.70 9.74 -10.97
C PRO A 33 -20.12 8.62 -10.12
N CYS A 34 -21.01 7.88 -9.45
CA CYS A 34 -20.68 6.73 -8.62
C CYS A 34 -21.85 5.73 -8.55
N ARG A 35 -21.52 4.52 -8.11
CA ARG A 35 -22.48 3.51 -7.71
C ARG A 35 -22.19 3.10 -6.27
N ILE A 36 -23.23 3.09 -5.43
CA ILE A 36 -23.12 2.79 -4.01
C ILE A 36 -24.18 1.76 -3.65
N ARG A 37 -23.75 0.63 -3.12
CA ARG A 37 -24.62 -0.32 -2.45
C ARG A 37 -24.64 -0.01 -0.95
N LEU A 38 -25.81 0.34 -0.42
CA LEU A 38 -26.03 0.65 0.98
C LEU A 38 -26.10 -0.64 1.81
N ALA A 39 -25.92 -0.51 3.13
CA ALA A 39 -25.95 -1.65 4.05
C ALA A 39 -27.28 -2.43 4.06
N ASP A 40 -28.38 -1.81 3.62
CA ASP A 40 -29.70 -2.43 3.49
C ASP A 40 -29.95 -3.03 2.09
N GLY A 41 -28.90 -3.16 1.27
CA GLY A 41 -28.95 -3.73 -0.07
C GLY A 41 -29.44 -2.79 -1.16
N ARG A 42 -29.97 -1.60 -0.81
CA ARG A 42 -30.37 -0.60 -1.82
C ARG A 42 -29.16 -0.11 -2.60
N VAL A 43 -29.36 0.14 -3.89
CA VAL A 43 -28.31 0.65 -4.78
C VAL A 43 -28.64 2.07 -5.20
N PHE A 44 -27.74 2.99 -4.89
CA PHE A 44 -27.68 4.32 -5.48
C PHE A 44 -26.77 4.28 -6.72
N SER A 45 -27.25 4.82 -7.84
CA SER A 45 -26.44 5.04 -9.04
C SER A 45 -26.75 6.45 -9.54
N GLY A 46 -25.76 7.33 -9.51
CA GLY A 46 -25.96 8.75 -9.78
C GLY A 46 -24.72 9.56 -9.44
N GLU A 47 -24.89 10.87 -9.33
CA GLU A 47 -23.78 11.77 -9.04
C GLU A 47 -23.81 12.26 -7.59
N LEU A 48 -22.63 12.35 -6.98
CA LEU A 48 -22.45 12.94 -5.65
C LEU A 48 -21.42 14.06 -5.69
N PRO A 49 -21.55 15.10 -4.84
CA PRO A 49 -20.53 16.12 -4.69
C PRO A 49 -19.17 15.53 -4.33
N ALA A 50 -18.07 16.14 -4.79
CA ALA A 50 -16.71 15.71 -4.48
C ALA A 50 -16.43 15.56 -2.97
N VAL A 51 -17.01 16.44 -2.14
CA VAL A 51 -16.92 16.33 -0.66
C VAL A 51 -17.59 15.05 -0.13
N ARG A 52 -18.67 14.57 -0.76
CA ARG A 52 -19.32 13.30 -0.38
C ARG A 52 -18.45 12.10 -0.73
N HIS A 53 -17.72 12.14 -1.85
CA HIS A 53 -16.72 11.12 -2.16
C HIS A 53 -15.61 11.04 -1.10
N ARG A 54 -15.07 12.20 -0.68
CA ARG A 54 -14.10 12.25 0.42
C ARG A 54 -14.66 11.65 1.70
N ARG A 55 -15.88 12.04 2.06
CA ARG A 55 -16.56 11.59 3.27
C ARG A 55 -16.77 10.09 3.29
N LEU A 56 -17.23 9.51 2.18
CA LEU A 56 -17.45 8.06 2.05
C LEU A 56 -16.13 7.29 2.15
N HIS A 57 -15.08 7.75 1.47
CA HIS A 57 -13.76 7.10 1.51
C HIS A 57 -13.16 7.14 2.93
N LEU A 58 -13.12 8.31 3.57
CA LEU A 58 -12.63 8.47 4.94
C LEU A 58 -13.49 7.70 5.95
N GLY A 59 -14.80 7.78 5.81
CA GLY A 59 -15.77 7.07 6.65
C GLY A 59 -15.56 5.56 6.61
N LEU A 60 -15.44 5.00 5.41
CA LEU A 60 -15.28 3.56 5.20
C LEU A 60 -13.97 3.01 5.77
N LEU A 61 -12.86 3.75 5.65
CA LEU A 61 -11.56 3.27 6.14
C LEU A 61 -11.29 3.57 7.61
N HIS A 62 -11.87 4.64 8.16
CA HIS A 62 -11.41 5.21 9.42
C HIS A 62 -12.49 5.43 10.49
N SER A 63 -13.72 4.94 10.30
CA SER A 63 -14.74 4.96 11.36
C SER A 63 -14.27 4.26 12.64
N ASP A 64 -13.55 3.15 12.50
CA ASP A 64 -13.13 2.30 13.62
C ASP A 64 -11.64 2.47 13.95
N THR A 65 -11.02 3.56 13.48
CA THR A 65 -9.60 3.83 13.73
C THR A 65 -9.40 4.49 15.09
N GLU A 66 -8.60 3.86 15.95
CA GLU A 66 -8.26 4.34 17.31
C GLU A 66 -7.02 5.25 17.36
N GLY A 67 -6.23 5.27 16.27
CA GLY A 67 -4.99 6.05 16.19
C GLY A 67 -5.09 7.24 15.25
N LEU A 68 -3.94 7.65 14.74
CA LEU A 68 -3.83 8.77 13.81
C LEU A 68 -3.98 8.30 12.36
N VAL A 69 -4.68 9.10 11.57
CA VAL A 69 -4.87 9.00 10.13
C VAL A 69 -3.99 10.05 9.47
N GLU A 70 -3.21 9.64 8.48
CA GLU A 70 -2.33 10.54 7.75
C GLU A 70 -3.00 11.02 6.46
N VAL A 71 -3.15 12.35 6.35
CA VAL A 71 -3.53 13.03 5.12
C VAL A 71 -2.33 13.81 4.61
N ALA A 72 -1.91 13.55 3.38
CA ALA A 72 -0.70 14.14 2.80
C ALA A 72 -0.96 14.70 1.40
N VAL A 73 -0.07 15.58 0.94
CA VAL A 73 -0.09 16.12 -0.42
C VAL A 73 1.17 15.71 -1.18
N GLY A 74 0.97 15.32 -2.44
CA GLY A 74 2.08 15.09 -3.36
C GLY A 74 2.43 16.34 -4.14
N PHE A 75 3.71 16.47 -4.48
CA PHE A 75 4.25 17.48 -5.38
C PHE A 75 5.01 16.82 -6.52
N ARG A 76 5.33 17.62 -7.54
CA ARG A 76 6.28 17.23 -8.57
C ARG A 76 7.53 18.07 -8.44
N ARG A 77 8.68 17.42 -8.44
CA ARG A 77 9.97 18.10 -8.58
C ARG A 77 10.14 18.58 -10.02
N ARG A 78 11.10 19.49 -10.23
CA ARG A 78 11.46 20.01 -11.56
C ARG A 78 11.89 18.90 -12.53
N ASP A 79 12.48 17.82 -12.00
CA ASP A 79 12.87 16.63 -12.75
C ASP A 79 11.69 15.70 -13.12
N GLY A 80 10.45 16.08 -12.80
CA GLY A 80 9.25 15.28 -13.07
C GLY A 80 8.95 14.20 -12.03
N THR A 81 9.81 14.00 -11.03
CA THR A 81 9.61 13.00 -9.96
C THR A 81 8.49 13.42 -9.03
N LYS A 82 7.58 12.48 -8.73
CA LYS A 82 6.53 12.68 -7.72
C LYS A 82 7.15 12.50 -6.33
N VAL A 83 6.92 13.46 -5.44
CA VAL A 83 7.39 13.41 -4.05
C VAL A 83 6.27 13.77 -3.11
N ILE A 84 6.10 12.98 -2.05
CA ILE A 84 5.25 13.33 -0.91
C ILE A 84 6.23 13.66 0.23
N ALA A 85 6.46 14.94 0.48
CA ALA A 85 7.34 15.39 1.56
C ALA A 85 6.59 15.32 2.90
N ARG A 86 6.38 14.08 3.37
CA ARG A 86 5.52 13.73 4.51
C ARG A 86 5.84 14.52 5.78
N LYS A 87 7.13 14.70 6.10
CA LYS A 87 7.57 15.50 7.26
C LYS A 87 7.06 16.94 7.27
N LYS A 88 6.83 17.54 6.10
CA LYS A 88 6.46 18.96 5.96
C LYS A 88 4.98 19.15 5.65
N PHE A 89 4.36 18.19 4.96
CA PHE A 89 3.04 18.38 4.38
C PHE A 89 2.04 17.26 4.66
N SER A 90 2.37 16.34 5.58
CA SER A 90 1.37 15.45 6.17
C SER A 90 0.72 16.11 7.38
N GLU A 91 -0.58 15.91 7.52
CA GLU A 91 -1.35 16.15 8.73
C GLU A 91 -1.74 14.79 9.32
N PHE A 92 -1.62 14.66 10.64
CA PHE A 92 -1.95 13.45 11.38
C PHE A 92 -3.08 13.78 12.34
N LEU A 93 -4.25 13.20 12.12
CA LEU A 93 -5.48 13.52 12.83
C LEU A 93 -6.13 12.24 13.35
N PRO A 94 -6.83 12.27 14.49
CA PRO A 94 -7.48 11.09 15.05
C PRO A 94 -8.55 10.50 14.12
N GLY A 95 -8.68 9.17 14.15
CA GLY A 95 -9.75 8.43 13.51
C GLY A 95 -11.03 8.38 14.34
N GLY A 96 -12.04 7.66 13.85
CA GLY A 96 -13.39 7.66 14.41
C GLY A 96 -13.56 7.00 15.77
N ASN A 97 -12.64 6.10 16.16
CA ASN A 97 -12.65 5.46 17.47
C ASN A 97 -11.57 6.03 18.42
N ALA A 98 -10.93 7.14 18.08
CA ALA A 98 -9.92 7.80 18.91
C ALA A 98 -10.53 8.75 19.98
N GLY A 99 -11.85 8.79 20.12
CA GLY A 99 -12.57 9.58 21.14
C GLY A 99 -12.99 11.00 20.70
N GLU A 100 -12.64 11.44 19.49
CA GLU A 100 -13.04 12.75 18.97
C GLU A 100 -14.36 12.71 18.18
N LYS A 101 -15.39 13.41 18.67
CA LYS A 101 -16.74 13.42 18.02
C LYS A 101 -16.73 14.00 16.59
N ASN A 102 -15.79 14.91 16.29
CA ASN A 102 -15.71 15.61 15.00
C ASN A 102 -14.55 15.15 14.13
N TRP A 103 -14.01 13.95 14.37
CA TRP A 103 -12.85 13.38 13.68
C TRP A 103 -12.96 13.51 12.14
N LEU A 104 -14.14 13.20 11.59
CA LEU A 104 -14.38 13.20 10.15
C LEU A 104 -14.33 14.60 9.56
N GLU A 105 -14.86 15.61 10.27
CA GLU A 105 -14.79 17.00 9.83
C GLU A 105 -13.35 17.53 9.90
N GLY A 106 -12.57 17.11 10.92
CA GLY A 106 -11.14 17.39 10.99
C GLY A 106 -10.38 16.87 9.77
N LEU A 107 -10.61 15.61 9.40
CA LEU A 107 -9.99 14.99 8.22
C LEU A 107 -10.45 15.62 6.91
N LEU A 108 -11.74 15.94 6.77
CA LEU A 108 -12.27 16.64 5.60
C LEU A 108 -11.65 18.02 5.43
N ALA A 109 -11.52 18.77 6.52
CA ALA A 109 -10.89 20.08 6.51
C ALA A 109 -9.39 19.99 6.18
N ALA A 110 -8.67 18.97 6.67
CA ALA A 110 -7.29 18.72 6.27
C ALA A 110 -7.19 18.40 4.77
N ALA A 111 -8.01 17.48 4.28
CA ALA A 111 -8.07 17.15 2.85
C ALA A 111 -8.35 18.39 1.98
N GLU A 112 -9.29 19.25 2.40
CA GLU A 112 -9.62 20.50 1.71
C GLU A 112 -8.43 21.46 1.66
N ARG A 113 -7.75 21.69 2.81
CA ARG A 113 -6.55 22.52 2.86
C ARG A 113 -5.47 22.00 1.92
N GLN A 114 -5.24 20.69 1.92
CA GLN A 114 -4.25 20.02 1.08
C GLN A 114 -4.63 20.12 -0.41
N ASP A 115 -5.91 19.98 -0.75
CA ASP A 115 -6.42 20.14 -2.11
C ASP A 115 -6.48 21.61 -2.55
N HIS A 116 -6.26 22.60 -1.68
CA HIS A 116 -6.13 23.99 -2.09
C HIS A 116 -4.68 24.45 -2.22
N ARG A 117 -3.70 23.59 -1.92
CA ARG A 117 -2.30 23.98 -1.97
C ARG A 117 -1.83 24.27 -3.41
N PRO A 118 -1.11 25.38 -3.63
CA PRO A 118 -0.46 25.67 -4.90
C PRO A 118 0.56 24.59 -5.27
N GLY A 119 0.60 24.21 -6.55
CA GLY A 119 1.58 23.25 -7.08
C GLY A 119 1.38 21.79 -6.66
N ARG A 120 0.29 21.47 -5.96
CA ARG A 120 -0.06 20.09 -5.59
C ARG A 120 -0.23 19.19 -6.82
N GLN A 121 0.03 17.91 -6.65
CA GLN A 121 -0.22 16.84 -7.63
C GLN A 121 -1.37 15.91 -7.22
N GLY A 122 -1.85 16.06 -5.99
CA GLY A 122 -3.00 15.33 -5.44
C GLY A 122 -2.91 15.22 -3.93
N VAL A 123 -4.05 14.91 -3.32
CA VAL A 123 -4.17 14.58 -1.90
C VAL A 123 -4.17 13.06 -1.76
N PHE A 124 -3.50 12.58 -0.72
CA PHE A 124 -3.34 11.16 -0.42
C PHE A 124 -3.69 10.88 1.04
N LEU A 125 -4.15 9.68 1.28
CA LEU A 125 -4.57 9.15 2.58
C LEU A 125 -3.80 7.87 2.86
N ALA A 126 -3.41 7.65 4.12
CA ALA A 126 -2.91 6.36 4.56
C ALA A 126 -4.08 5.44 4.93
N PRO A 127 -4.24 4.26 4.28
CA PRO A 127 -5.20 3.26 4.75
C PRO A 127 -4.88 2.69 6.15
N PRO A 128 -3.62 2.42 6.53
CA PRO A 128 -3.30 1.91 7.86
C PRO A 128 -3.21 3.00 8.93
N VAL A 129 -3.41 2.57 10.19
CA VAL A 129 -3.39 3.41 11.38
C VAL A 129 -1.96 3.78 11.77
N ARG A 130 -1.76 5.00 12.30
CA ARG A 130 -0.50 5.48 12.86
C ARG A 130 -0.55 5.56 14.39
N ALA A 131 0.45 5.04 15.08
CA ALA A 131 0.61 5.22 16.54
C ALA A 131 1.07 6.63 16.92
N PHE A 132 1.91 7.24 16.07
CA PHE A 132 2.44 8.58 16.28
C PHE A 132 2.57 9.31 14.94
N ALA A 133 2.74 10.64 15.00
CA ALA A 133 2.73 11.52 13.84
C ALA A 133 4.01 11.39 12.98
N ALA A 134 4.15 10.28 12.28
CA ALA A 134 5.22 10.02 11.34
C ALA A 134 4.74 9.19 10.14
N GLY A 135 5.42 9.40 9.00
CA GLY A 135 5.07 8.78 7.73
C GLY A 135 5.80 7.47 7.44
N GLY A 136 6.73 7.00 8.27
CA GLY A 136 7.44 5.76 7.99
C GLY A 136 6.65 4.51 8.42
N LYS A 137 7.21 3.33 8.13
CA LYS A 137 6.61 2.04 8.49
C LYS A 137 6.58 1.82 10.00
N GLU A 138 7.51 2.42 10.72
CA GLU A 138 7.64 2.39 12.19
C GLU A 138 6.46 3.01 12.91
N ALA A 139 5.75 3.94 12.26
CA ALA A 139 4.56 4.55 12.81
C ALA A 139 3.31 3.68 12.63
N VAL A 140 3.36 2.65 11.79
CA VAL A 140 2.20 1.81 11.46
C VAL A 140 2.00 0.73 12.51
N THR A 141 0.81 0.66 13.09
CA THR A 141 0.46 -0.37 14.08
C THR A 141 -0.31 -1.53 13.48
N HIS A 142 -1.34 -1.24 12.69
CA HIS A 142 -2.19 -2.22 12.04
C HIS A 142 -2.98 -1.58 10.88
N THR A 143 -3.69 -2.40 10.13
CA THR A 143 -4.69 -1.96 9.15
C THR A 143 -6.00 -2.74 9.31
N ARG A 144 -7.12 -2.09 9.03
CA ARG A 144 -8.43 -2.76 8.84
C ARG A 144 -8.79 -2.91 7.36
N ALA A 145 -7.87 -2.59 6.45
CA ALA A 145 -8.06 -2.75 5.03
C ALA A 145 -6.78 -3.20 4.31
N LEU A 146 -6.92 -4.07 3.32
CA LEU A 146 -5.90 -4.25 2.28
C LEU A 146 -6.26 -3.39 1.07
N TRP A 147 -5.25 -3.01 0.29
CA TRP A 147 -5.44 -2.16 -0.89
C TRP A 147 -4.62 -2.64 -2.08
N ILE A 148 -5.11 -2.36 -3.28
CA ILE A 148 -4.40 -2.63 -4.54
C ILE A 148 -4.49 -1.37 -5.39
N ASP A 149 -3.41 -1.01 -6.07
CA ASP A 149 -3.33 0.09 -7.03
C ASP A 149 -2.92 -0.47 -8.39
N ILE A 150 -3.70 -0.20 -9.44
CA ILE A 150 -3.34 -0.49 -10.82
C ILE A 150 -3.19 0.83 -11.56
N ASP A 151 -1.96 1.16 -11.93
CA ASP A 151 -1.64 2.39 -12.65
C ASP A 151 -1.89 2.28 -14.16
N LYS A 152 -1.76 1.08 -14.74
CA LYS A 152 -1.86 0.84 -16.19
C LYS A 152 -3.31 0.49 -16.59
N PRO A 153 -4.00 1.33 -17.37
CA PRO A 153 -5.41 1.10 -17.74
C PRO A 153 -5.64 -0.22 -18.48
N GLY A 154 -4.69 -0.63 -19.32
CA GLY A 154 -4.78 -1.90 -20.07
C GLY A 154 -4.83 -3.16 -19.19
N GLN A 155 -4.44 -3.05 -17.92
CA GLN A 155 -4.42 -4.16 -16.98
C GLN A 155 -5.64 -4.23 -16.05
N LEU A 156 -6.60 -3.30 -16.17
CA LEU A 156 -7.81 -3.29 -15.31
C LEU A 156 -8.63 -4.58 -15.41
N HIS A 157 -8.57 -5.30 -16.53
CA HIS A 157 -9.24 -6.59 -16.69
C HIS A 157 -8.80 -7.63 -15.65
N ARG A 158 -7.55 -7.59 -15.18
CA ARG A 158 -7.05 -8.47 -14.10
C ARG A 158 -7.68 -8.11 -12.76
N LEU A 159 -7.86 -6.82 -12.48
CA LEU A 159 -8.61 -6.38 -11.31
C LEU A 159 -10.07 -6.82 -11.40
N TRP A 160 -10.71 -6.70 -12.56
CA TRP A 160 -12.10 -7.15 -12.73
C TRP A 160 -12.27 -8.64 -12.48
N ALA A 161 -11.34 -9.47 -12.92
CA ALA A 161 -11.33 -10.90 -12.61
C ALA A 161 -11.22 -11.15 -11.09
N LEU A 162 -10.29 -10.47 -10.42
CA LEU A 162 -10.16 -10.55 -8.95
C LEU A 162 -11.45 -10.11 -8.25
N LEU A 163 -12.05 -8.99 -8.66
CA LEU A 163 -13.24 -8.44 -8.04
C LEU A 163 -14.51 -9.27 -8.26
N ALA A 164 -14.54 -10.12 -9.30
CA ALA A 164 -15.64 -11.06 -9.52
C ALA A 164 -15.63 -12.19 -8.47
N GLU A 165 -14.46 -12.61 -8.01
CA GLU A 165 -14.30 -13.64 -6.98
C GLU A 165 -14.29 -13.04 -5.57
N ARG A 166 -13.64 -11.88 -5.42
CA ARG A 166 -13.41 -11.16 -4.17
C ARG A 166 -13.87 -9.71 -4.35
N PRO A 167 -15.17 -9.41 -4.19
CA PRO A 167 -15.66 -8.03 -4.29
C PRO A 167 -14.93 -7.10 -3.31
N CYS A 168 -14.63 -5.88 -3.75
CA CYS A 168 -14.05 -4.85 -2.87
C CYS A 168 -15.14 -4.01 -2.20
N HIS A 169 -14.83 -3.45 -1.04
CA HIS A 169 -15.70 -2.51 -0.32
C HIS A 169 -15.67 -1.11 -0.96
N LEU A 170 -14.55 -0.75 -1.57
CA LEU A 170 -14.39 0.55 -2.21
C LEU A 170 -13.49 0.43 -3.44
N LEU A 171 -13.93 1.03 -4.53
CA LEU A 171 -13.19 1.13 -5.78
C LEU A 171 -13.15 2.59 -6.23
N VAL A 172 -11.95 3.11 -6.43
CA VAL A 172 -11.70 4.50 -6.77
C VAL A 172 -10.94 4.58 -8.08
N GLU A 173 -11.38 5.45 -8.97
CA GLU A 173 -10.67 5.85 -10.18
C GLU A 173 -9.72 7.02 -9.87
N SER A 174 -8.46 6.92 -10.27
CA SER A 174 -7.40 7.89 -9.95
C SER A 174 -7.47 9.20 -10.77
N GLY A 175 -8.65 9.58 -11.26
CA GLY A 175 -8.91 10.86 -11.92
C GLY A 175 -8.23 10.96 -13.29
N GLY A 176 -8.62 10.12 -14.25
CA GLY A 176 -8.25 10.27 -15.65
C GLY A 176 -6.87 9.75 -16.06
N SER A 177 -6.08 9.16 -15.15
CA SER A 177 -4.90 8.37 -15.54
C SER A 177 -5.30 6.99 -16.12
N GLY A 178 -6.58 6.62 -15.99
CA GLY A 178 -7.13 5.31 -16.31
C GLY A 178 -6.72 4.20 -15.34
N GLY A 179 -6.06 4.55 -14.23
CA GLY A 179 -5.77 3.63 -13.13
C GLY A 179 -6.88 3.61 -12.09
N ALA A 180 -6.96 2.51 -11.34
CA ALA A 180 -7.93 2.31 -10.27
C ALA A 180 -7.27 1.69 -9.04
N HIS A 181 -7.83 1.99 -7.88
CA HIS A 181 -7.42 1.38 -6.63
C HIS A 181 -8.62 0.88 -5.85
N SER A 182 -8.45 -0.31 -5.28
CA SER A 182 -9.48 -1.06 -4.57
C SER A 182 -9.09 -1.27 -3.11
N TYR A 183 -10.11 -1.38 -2.25
CA TYR A 183 -9.95 -1.60 -0.82
C TYR A 183 -10.84 -2.74 -0.34
N PHE A 184 -10.27 -3.59 0.50
CA PHE A 184 -10.92 -4.75 1.09
C PHE A 184 -10.86 -4.62 2.60
N LEU A 185 -11.99 -4.35 3.24
CA LEU A 185 -12.08 -4.28 4.70
C LEU A 185 -11.86 -5.66 5.32
N LEU A 186 -11.24 -5.67 6.49
CA LEU A 186 -10.94 -6.85 7.29
C LEU A 186 -11.80 -6.84 8.55
N GLU A 187 -12.33 -8.01 8.91
CA GLU A 187 -13.10 -8.22 10.14
C GLU A 187 -12.25 -7.87 11.36
N GLU A 188 -11.02 -8.39 11.38
CA GLU A 188 -10.03 -8.14 12.42
C GLU A 188 -8.89 -7.25 11.92
N PRO A 189 -8.34 -6.36 12.77
CA PRO A 189 -7.13 -5.62 12.44
C PRO A 189 -5.97 -6.55 12.11
N LEU A 190 -5.31 -6.31 10.98
CA LEU A 190 -4.07 -6.99 10.62
C LEU A 190 -2.88 -6.20 11.17
N PRO A 191 -2.11 -6.73 12.13
CA PRO A 191 -1.02 -6.00 12.75
C PRO A 191 0.13 -5.78 11.75
N ALA A 192 0.86 -4.69 11.94
CA ALA A 192 2.04 -4.33 11.14
C ALA A 192 3.14 -5.39 11.25
N THR A 193 3.34 -5.91 12.46
CA THR A 193 4.27 -6.99 12.76
C THR A 193 3.68 -7.94 13.79
N TRP A 194 4.11 -9.20 13.78
CA TRP A 194 3.80 -10.20 14.80
C TRP A 194 5.03 -11.07 15.03
N THR A 195 5.38 -11.31 16.29
CA THR A 195 6.38 -12.31 16.69
C THR A 195 5.76 -13.70 16.84
N ILE A 196 6.18 -14.66 16.02
CA ILE A 196 5.77 -16.07 16.17
C ILE A 196 6.34 -16.61 17.49
N GLU A 197 5.47 -16.88 18.47
CA GLU A 197 5.87 -17.28 19.83
C GLU A 197 6.85 -18.45 19.87
N LYS A 198 6.70 -19.42 18.96
CA LYS A 198 7.53 -20.62 18.91
C LYS A 198 8.94 -20.39 18.37
N THR A 199 9.12 -19.40 17.49
CA THR A 199 10.39 -19.19 16.77
C THR A 199 11.07 -17.87 17.14
N GLY A 200 10.33 -16.93 17.76
CA GLY A 200 10.79 -15.56 17.96
C GLY A 200 10.88 -14.73 16.68
N GLU A 201 10.50 -15.30 15.53
CA GLU A 201 10.56 -14.64 14.22
C GLU A 201 9.52 -13.52 14.14
N VAL A 202 9.95 -12.33 13.74
CA VAL A 202 9.06 -11.22 13.43
C VAL A 202 8.61 -11.35 11.98
N VAL A 203 7.30 -11.50 11.78
CA VAL A 203 6.69 -11.48 10.45
C VAL A 203 6.00 -10.15 10.20
N GLU A 204 5.79 -9.84 8.92
CA GLU A 204 5.11 -8.63 8.43
C GLU A 204 3.79 -9.04 7.71
N PRO A 205 2.68 -9.23 8.44
CA PRO A 205 1.46 -9.81 7.87
C PRO A 205 0.83 -8.96 6.77
N ILE A 206 0.87 -7.63 6.90
CA ILE A 206 0.33 -6.69 5.91
C ILE A 206 1.06 -6.86 4.58
N GLU A 207 2.40 -6.85 4.61
CA GLU A 207 3.22 -7.05 3.43
C GLU A 207 3.02 -8.41 2.79
N ARG A 208 2.94 -9.47 3.58
CA ARG A 208 2.68 -10.82 3.07
C ARG A 208 1.33 -10.92 2.36
N ALA A 209 0.29 -10.31 2.92
CA ALA A 209 -1.04 -10.31 2.30
C ALA A 209 -1.05 -9.53 0.98
N HIS A 210 -0.42 -8.35 0.94
CA HIS A 210 -0.27 -7.58 -0.30
C HIS A 210 0.55 -8.33 -1.34
N LEU A 211 1.61 -9.05 -0.92
CA LEU A 211 2.44 -9.83 -1.82
C LEU A 211 1.66 -10.92 -2.54
N ARG A 212 0.75 -11.61 -1.84
CA ARG A 212 -0.14 -12.60 -2.45
C ARG A 212 -1.10 -11.98 -3.45
N LEU A 213 -1.71 -10.84 -3.11
CA LEU A 213 -2.62 -10.12 -4.01
C LEU A 213 -1.90 -9.64 -5.27
N ILE A 214 -0.71 -9.05 -5.12
CA ILE A 214 0.11 -8.58 -6.24
C ILE A 214 0.54 -9.76 -7.12
N ASN A 215 0.99 -10.86 -6.52
CA ASN A 215 1.37 -12.07 -7.24
C ASN A 215 0.19 -12.68 -8.00
N HIS A 216 -0.98 -12.74 -7.38
CA HIS A 216 -2.18 -13.28 -8.00
C HIS A 216 -2.63 -12.47 -9.23
N LEU A 217 -2.48 -11.14 -9.19
CA LEU A 217 -2.75 -10.29 -10.36
C LEU A 217 -1.75 -10.48 -11.51
N GLY A 218 -0.59 -11.08 -11.21
CA GLY A 218 0.38 -11.53 -12.20
C GLY A 218 1.25 -10.42 -12.77
N LEU A 219 1.90 -10.75 -13.88
CA LEU A 219 2.77 -9.87 -14.64
C LEU A 219 2.08 -9.41 -15.93
N ASP A 220 2.41 -8.22 -16.39
CA ASP A 220 2.05 -7.72 -17.72
C ASP A 220 2.96 -8.32 -18.81
N GLU A 221 2.72 -7.93 -20.06
CA GLU A 221 3.47 -8.38 -21.25
C GLU A 221 4.96 -8.03 -21.17
N GLU A 222 5.33 -7.01 -20.37
CA GLU A 222 6.71 -6.60 -20.14
C GLU A 222 7.34 -7.27 -18.91
N GLY A 223 6.65 -8.23 -18.29
CA GLY A 223 7.12 -8.95 -17.10
C GLY A 223 7.09 -8.13 -15.81
N LYS A 224 6.36 -7.00 -15.78
CA LYS A 224 6.20 -6.16 -14.57
C LYS A 224 4.92 -6.53 -13.85
N THR A 225 4.89 -6.38 -12.53
CA THR A 225 3.67 -6.64 -11.76
C THR A 225 2.53 -5.75 -12.23
N VAL A 226 1.35 -6.36 -12.42
CA VAL A 226 0.14 -5.64 -12.84
C VAL A 226 -0.28 -4.60 -11.80
N ALA A 227 -0.26 -4.98 -10.52
CA ALA A 227 -0.43 -4.06 -9.42
C ALA A 227 0.88 -3.31 -9.12
N ASP A 228 0.78 -2.06 -8.67
CA ASP A 228 1.91 -1.27 -8.19
C ASP A 228 2.55 -2.00 -6.99
N SER A 229 3.80 -2.46 -7.18
CA SER A 229 4.58 -3.16 -6.16
C SER A 229 4.80 -2.33 -4.90
N GLN A 230 4.67 -1.01 -4.98
CA GLN A 230 4.72 -0.14 -3.80
C GLN A 230 3.53 -0.33 -2.85
N CYS A 231 2.47 -1.05 -3.25
CA CYS A 231 1.42 -1.49 -2.34
C CYS A 231 1.94 -2.47 -1.27
N LEU A 232 3.09 -3.12 -1.49
CA LEU A 232 3.82 -3.86 -0.46
C LEU A 232 4.30 -2.98 0.69
N ASN A 233 4.33 -1.66 0.57
CA ASN A 233 4.76 -0.83 1.68
C ASN A 233 3.57 -0.53 2.59
N ARG A 234 3.55 -1.08 3.82
CA ARG A 234 2.47 -0.77 4.78
C ARG A 234 2.36 0.72 5.15
N SER A 235 3.34 1.56 4.82
CA SER A 235 3.23 3.03 4.99
C SER A 235 2.66 3.75 3.75
N ARG A 236 2.24 3.02 2.71
CA ARG A 236 1.76 3.56 1.42
C ARG A 236 0.62 4.56 1.63
N LEU A 237 0.62 5.55 0.74
CA LEU A 237 -0.41 6.56 0.64
C LEU A 237 -1.17 6.38 -0.67
N MET A 238 -2.50 6.42 -0.59
CA MET A 238 -3.42 6.21 -1.70
C MET A 238 -4.18 7.48 -2.01
N ARG A 239 -4.55 7.73 -3.27
CA ARG A 239 -5.17 9.00 -3.65
C ARG A 239 -6.55 9.18 -2.99
N LEU A 240 -6.82 10.35 -2.42
CA LEU A 240 -8.11 10.58 -1.78
C LEU A 240 -9.20 10.86 -2.84
N ALA A 241 -10.27 10.08 -2.84
CA ALA A 241 -11.42 10.31 -3.73
C ALA A 241 -12.07 11.67 -3.42
N GLY A 242 -12.58 12.36 -4.43
CA GLY A 242 -13.13 13.71 -4.30
C GLY A 242 -12.07 14.81 -4.21
N THR A 243 -10.83 14.52 -4.63
CA THR A 243 -9.74 15.52 -4.76
C THR A 243 -9.16 15.51 -6.17
N VAL A 244 -8.54 16.62 -6.58
CA VAL A 244 -8.03 16.79 -7.94
C VAL A 244 -6.73 16.01 -8.16
N ASN A 245 -6.66 15.27 -9.25
CA ASN A 245 -5.40 14.75 -9.76
C ASN A 245 -4.66 15.84 -10.53
N GLY A 246 -3.59 16.38 -9.94
CA GLY A 246 -2.81 17.45 -10.55
C GLY A 246 -2.08 17.05 -11.84
N LYS A 247 -2.03 15.77 -12.22
CA LYS A 247 -1.52 15.35 -13.54
C LYS A 247 -2.52 15.62 -14.67
N THR A 248 -3.80 15.47 -14.39
CA THR A 248 -4.87 15.45 -15.40
C THR A 248 -5.89 16.57 -15.22
N GLY A 249 -5.88 17.24 -14.06
CA GLY A 249 -6.89 18.20 -13.65
C GLY A 249 -8.25 17.57 -13.29
N ARG A 250 -8.39 16.25 -13.38
CA ARG A 250 -9.66 15.54 -13.12
C ARG A 250 -9.73 15.09 -11.66
N TYR A 251 -10.94 15.03 -11.11
CA TYR A 251 -11.16 14.49 -9.77
C TYR A 251 -10.95 12.98 -9.74
N ALA A 252 -10.26 12.49 -8.72
CA ALA A 252 -10.38 11.10 -8.32
C ALA A 252 -11.80 10.86 -7.80
N ARG A 253 -12.42 9.73 -8.12
CA ARG A 253 -13.81 9.45 -7.74
C ARG A 253 -14.02 8.01 -7.35
N ILE A 254 -14.98 7.80 -6.46
CA ILE A 254 -15.51 6.48 -6.16
C ILE A 254 -16.31 6.03 -7.37
N ILE A 255 -15.99 4.89 -7.93
CA ILE A 255 -16.78 4.28 -9.01
C ILE A 255 -17.73 3.21 -8.46
N GLU A 256 -17.33 2.49 -7.43
CA GLU A 256 -18.15 1.54 -6.69
C GLU A 256 -17.83 1.64 -5.20
N ALA A 257 -18.85 1.66 -4.35
CA ALA A 257 -18.72 1.41 -2.91
C ALA A 257 -19.78 0.40 -2.47
N ASN A 258 -19.40 -0.55 -1.63
CA ASN A 258 -20.28 -1.61 -1.16
C ASN A 258 -20.27 -1.68 0.38
N PHE A 259 -21.30 -1.09 0.98
CA PHE A 259 -21.53 -1.09 2.43
C PHE A 259 -22.35 -2.29 2.93
N GLU A 260 -22.94 -3.07 2.02
CA GLU A 260 -23.58 -4.35 2.37
C GLU A 260 -22.54 -5.46 2.56
N LEU A 261 -21.41 -5.36 1.88
CA LEU A 261 -20.35 -6.37 1.93
C LEU A 261 -19.75 -6.46 3.34
N ALA A 262 -19.89 -7.63 3.96
CA ALA A 262 -19.22 -7.93 5.21
C ALA A 262 -17.68 -7.78 5.07
N PRO A 263 -16.97 -7.30 6.11
CA PRO A 263 -15.52 -7.33 6.13
C PRO A 263 -14.99 -8.77 5.98
N TYR A 264 -13.83 -8.94 5.35
CA TYR A 264 -13.22 -10.25 5.13
C TYR A 264 -12.49 -10.75 6.38
N ARG A 265 -12.59 -12.05 6.67
CA ARG A 265 -11.48 -12.72 7.37
C ARG A 265 -10.28 -12.74 6.44
N ILE A 266 -9.08 -12.52 6.99
CA ILE A 266 -7.86 -12.48 6.17
C ILE A 266 -7.65 -13.79 5.39
N GLN A 267 -8.06 -14.93 5.95
CA GLN A 267 -7.97 -16.23 5.30
C GLN A 267 -8.89 -16.34 4.08
N ASP A 268 -10.07 -15.73 4.10
CA ASP A 268 -11.01 -15.77 2.97
C ASP A 268 -10.55 -14.83 1.85
N LEU A 269 -9.85 -13.75 2.18
CA LEU A 269 -9.36 -12.79 1.18
C LEU A 269 -8.08 -13.26 0.49
N VAL A 270 -7.09 -13.78 1.25
CA VAL A 270 -5.75 -14.11 0.72
C VAL A 270 -5.23 -15.49 1.12
N GLY A 271 -6.01 -16.31 1.81
CA GLY A 271 -5.55 -17.58 2.37
C GLY A 271 -5.28 -18.66 1.33
N ASP A 272 -6.06 -18.66 0.25
CA ASP A 272 -5.94 -19.58 -0.89
C ASP A 272 -4.99 -19.07 -1.99
N LEU A 273 -4.59 -17.80 -1.91
CA LEU A 273 -3.66 -17.20 -2.86
C LEU A 273 -2.23 -17.71 -2.66
N THR A 274 -1.57 -18.04 -3.77
CA THR A 274 -0.20 -18.55 -3.78
C THR A 274 0.80 -17.45 -3.40
N ASP A 275 1.69 -17.75 -2.46
CA ASP A 275 2.90 -16.95 -2.22
C ASP A 275 3.75 -16.96 -3.52
N PRO A 276 4.33 -15.82 -3.97
CA PRO A 276 5.16 -15.81 -5.19
C PRO A 276 6.31 -16.82 -5.11
N PRO A 277 6.80 -17.33 -6.24
CA PRO A 277 8.00 -18.17 -6.27
C PRO A 277 9.15 -17.42 -5.59
N GLY A 278 9.68 -17.98 -4.49
CA GLY A 278 10.69 -17.33 -3.64
C GLY A 278 10.17 -16.71 -2.34
N ALA A 279 8.86 -16.48 -2.19
CA ALA A 279 8.24 -15.93 -0.98
C ALA A 279 7.88 -16.98 0.08
N ARG A 280 8.47 -18.19 0.00
CA ARG A 280 8.29 -19.21 1.04
C ARG A 280 9.03 -18.79 2.31
N VAL A 281 8.29 -18.29 3.30
CA VAL A 281 8.64 -18.54 4.69
C VAL A 281 8.67 -20.07 4.88
N ARG A 282 9.84 -20.55 5.26
CA ARG A 282 10.19 -21.93 5.59
C ARG A 282 9.07 -22.67 6.31
N ARG A 283 8.37 -23.57 5.61
CA ARG A 283 7.90 -24.80 6.25
C ARG A 283 9.04 -25.80 6.25
N ARG A 284 9.84 -25.82 7.32
CA ARG A 284 10.72 -26.96 7.65
C ARG A 284 9.93 -27.95 8.50
N GLY A 285 9.93 -29.21 8.05
CA GLY A 285 9.39 -30.40 8.71
C GLY A 285 8.31 -31.07 7.85
N ARG A 286 8.47 -32.27 7.28
CA ARG A 286 9.45 -33.34 7.53
C ARG A 286 9.44 -34.30 6.32
N GLN A 287 10.63 -34.75 5.93
CA GLN A 287 10.95 -35.96 5.13
C GLN A 287 10.58 -36.01 3.63
N ARG A 288 11.62 -35.93 2.78
CA ARG A 288 12.31 -37.17 2.39
C ARG A 288 13.78 -37.07 2.76
N ALA A 289 14.20 -37.96 3.67
CA ALA A 289 15.58 -38.40 3.74
C ALA A 289 15.89 -39.11 2.41
N GLY A 290 17.00 -38.72 1.78
CA GLY A 290 17.45 -39.27 0.50
C GLY A 290 18.25 -38.23 -0.28
N GLU A 291 19.54 -38.13 0.04
CA GLU A 291 20.63 -37.70 -0.84
C GLU A 291 20.52 -36.32 -1.52
N ASP A 292 21.02 -35.28 -0.84
CA ASP A 292 22.00 -34.40 -1.48
C ASP A 292 22.85 -33.73 -0.39
N ALA A 293 23.95 -34.40 -0.02
CA ALA A 293 24.90 -33.98 1.01
C ALA A 293 25.87 -32.92 0.48
N ASP A 294 25.42 -31.98 -0.34
CA ASP A 294 26.29 -30.94 -0.90
C ASP A 294 26.69 -29.96 0.24
N PRO A 295 27.96 -29.99 0.70
CA PRO A 295 28.42 -29.21 1.85
C PRO A 295 28.32 -27.71 1.63
N TYR A 296 28.38 -27.23 0.38
CA TYR A 296 28.24 -25.81 0.06
C TYR A 296 26.87 -25.25 0.46
N LYS A 297 25.83 -26.08 0.48
CA LYS A 297 24.48 -25.65 0.89
C LYS A 297 24.36 -25.31 2.38
N ARG A 298 25.41 -25.57 3.17
CA ARG A 298 25.46 -25.25 4.62
C ARG A 298 26.13 -23.91 4.93
N ILE A 299 26.75 -23.28 3.94
CA ILE A 299 27.43 -21.99 4.12
C ILE A 299 26.38 -20.88 4.30
N PRO A 300 26.43 -20.10 5.39
CA PRO A 300 25.50 -19.00 5.64
C PRO A 300 25.58 -17.88 4.59
N PRO A 301 24.46 -17.18 4.32
CA PRO A 301 24.44 -16.07 3.37
C PRO A 301 25.42 -14.93 3.64
N PRO A 302 25.64 -14.47 4.88
CA PRO A 302 26.66 -13.46 5.14
C PRO A 302 28.05 -13.90 4.68
N GLU A 303 28.39 -15.17 4.90
CA GLU A 303 29.70 -15.74 4.55
C GLU A 303 29.87 -15.83 3.04
N TYR A 304 28.88 -16.36 2.30
CA TYR A 304 29.00 -16.43 0.85
C TYR A 304 28.84 -15.09 0.15
N PHE A 305 28.19 -14.09 0.75
CA PHE A 305 28.21 -12.71 0.23
C PHE A 305 29.59 -12.08 0.34
N GLU A 306 30.26 -12.30 1.47
CA GLU A 306 31.60 -11.79 1.69
C GLU A 306 32.59 -12.44 0.72
N VAL A 307 32.55 -13.77 0.58
CA VAL A 307 33.48 -14.51 -0.27
C VAL A 307 33.22 -14.30 -1.76
N LEU A 308 31.96 -14.38 -2.22
CA LEU A 308 31.65 -14.34 -3.65
C LEU A 308 31.52 -12.91 -4.19
N ALA A 309 30.91 -12.01 -3.42
CA ALA A 309 30.62 -10.65 -3.89
C ALA A 309 31.57 -9.60 -3.30
N GLY A 310 32.44 -9.96 -2.35
CA GLY A 310 33.28 -9.00 -1.62
C GLY A 310 32.47 -8.05 -0.73
N ILE A 311 31.24 -8.44 -0.35
CA ILE A 311 30.33 -7.61 0.42
C ILE A 311 30.29 -8.10 1.86
N ASN A 312 30.83 -7.30 2.77
CA ASN A 312 30.64 -7.53 4.20
C ASN A 312 29.20 -7.16 4.59
N VAL A 313 28.45 -8.15 5.06
CA VAL A 313 27.02 -7.99 5.37
C VAL A 313 26.86 -7.38 6.76
N PRO A 314 26.23 -6.20 6.90
CA PRO A 314 26.02 -5.57 8.20
C PRO A 314 25.06 -6.40 9.07
N PRO A 315 25.02 -6.19 10.40
CA PRO A 315 24.08 -6.89 11.29
C PRO A 315 22.60 -6.73 10.91
N SER A 316 22.25 -5.67 10.18
CA SER A 316 20.90 -5.46 9.65
C SER A 316 20.54 -6.41 8.50
N GLY A 317 21.50 -7.17 7.96
CA GLY A 317 21.33 -8.05 6.80
C GLY A 317 21.14 -7.31 5.47
N ARG A 318 21.10 -5.98 5.46
CA ARG A 318 20.67 -5.22 4.28
C ARG A 318 21.85 -4.61 3.53
N VAL A 319 22.01 -5.03 2.28
CA VAL A 319 23.11 -4.62 1.38
C VAL A 319 22.57 -4.07 0.06
N ARG A 320 23.45 -3.47 -0.73
CA ARG A 320 23.15 -3.14 -2.13
C ARG A 320 23.18 -4.43 -2.95
N CYS A 321 22.24 -4.55 -3.89
CA CYS A 321 22.19 -5.71 -4.76
C CYS A 321 23.51 -5.87 -5.54
N PRO A 322 24.12 -7.07 -5.55
CA PRO A 322 25.35 -7.32 -6.30
C PRO A 322 25.11 -7.63 -7.79
N SER A 323 23.85 -7.66 -8.24
CA SER A 323 23.52 -8.04 -9.62
C SER A 323 24.05 -7.01 -10.64
N PRO A 324 24.88 -7.42 -11.63
CA PRO A 324 25.37 -6.50 -12.67
C PRO A 324 24.25 -5.89 -13.52
N SER A 325 23.14 -6.61 -13.68
CA SER A 325 21.94 -6.15 -14.39
C SER A 325 21.12 -5.11 -13.63
N HIS A 326 21.46 -4.83 -12.38
CA HIS A 326 20.78 -3.87 -11.52
C HIS A 326 21.78 -3.04 -10.68
N PRO A 327 22.23 -1.88 -11.19
CA PRO A 327 23.09 -0.96 -10.44
C PRO A 327 22.33 -0.35 -9.25
N ASP A 328 22.44 -0.99 -8.09
CA ASP A 328 21.69 -0.60 -6.91
C ASP A 328 22.33 0.59 -6.18
N ARG A 329 21.63 1.72 -6.16
CA ARG A 329 22.09 2.95 -5.50
C ARG A 329 21.76 2.98 -4.00
N THR A 330 20.83 2.15 -3.54
CA THR A 330 20.32 2.16 -2.15
C THR A 330 20.07 0.73 -1.67
N PRO A 331 20.57 0.31 -0.48
CA PRO A 331 20.44 -1.07 -0.03
C PRO A 331 19.01 -1.66 -0.18
N SER A 332 18.86 -2.55 -1.16
CA SER A 332 17.58 -3.17 -1.54
C SER A 332 17.61 -4.69 -1.45
N CYS A 333 18.73 -5.26 -1.03
CA CYS A 333 18.97 -6.69 -0.90
C CYS A 333 19.04 -7.10 0.57
N ASP A 334 18.14 -7.96 1.00
CA ASP A 334 18.22 -8.58 2.33
C ASP A 334 18.99 -9.91 2.21
N VAL A 335 19.98 -10.07 3.08
CA VAL A 335 20.83 -11.25 3.24
C VAL A 335 20.51 -11.84 4.59
N TYR A 336 19.89 -13.00 4.60
CA TYR A 336 19.38 -13.62 5.82
C TYR A 336 20.49 -14.40 6.54
N PRO A 337 20.42 -14.60 7.86
CA PRO A 337 21.53 -15.16 8.61
C PRO A 337 21.78 -16.65 8.35
N THR A 338 20.80 -17.41 7.83
CA THR A 338 20.92 -18.86 7.73
C THR A 338 20.78 -19.41 6.29
N PRO A 339 21.45 -20.52 5.95
CA PRO A 339 21.51 -21.02 4.57
C PRO A 339 20.16 -21.29 3.91
N ASP A 340 19.15 -21.80 4.64
CA ASP A 340 17.83 -22.05 4.02
C ASP A 340 16.92 -20.82 3.94
N GLU A 341 17.36 -19.64 4.38
CA GLU A 341 16.67 -18.37 4.06
C GLU A 341 17.26 -17.72 2.81
N GLY A 342 18.58 -17.84 2.62
CA GLY A 342 19.26 -17.32 1.45
C GLY A 342 19.32 -15.79 1.44
N TRP A 343 19.00 -15.19 0.29
CA TRP A 343 19.00 -13.75 0.09
C TRP A 343 17.94 -13.33 -0.94
N TYR A 344 17.52 -12.06 -0.89
CA TYR A 344 16.56 -11.52 -1.86
C TYR A 344 16.71 -10.02 -2.08
N CYS A 345 16.76 -9.60 -3.33
CA CYS A 345 16.70 -8.21 -3.73
C CYS A 345 15.29 -7.80 -4.15
N TYR A 346 14.72 -6.86 -3.40
CA TYR A 346 13.36 -6.35 -3.63
C TYR A 346 13.25 -5.39 -4.82
N ALA A 347 14.38 -4.89 -5.33
CA ALA A 347 14.40 -3.95 -6.45
C ALA A 347 14.41 -4.65 -7.81
N CYS A 348 15.17 -5.75 -7.96
CA CYS A 348 15.26 -6.50 -9.21
C CYS A 348 14.61 -7.90 -9.15
N GLY A 349 14.17 -8.33 -7.98
CA GLY A 349 13.48 -9.60 -7.78
C GLY A 349 14.38 -10.84 -7.80
N THR A 350 15.71 -10.68 -7.90
CA THR A 350 16.66 -11.79 -7.83
C THR A 350 16.89 -12.22 -6.38
N GLY A 351 17.13 -13.51 -6.18
CA GLY A 351 17.41 -14.07 -4.87
C GLY A 351 17.51 -15.58 -4.93
N GLY A 352 17.82 -16.19 -3.79
CA GLY A 352 17.96 -17.63 -3.68
C GLY A 352 19.06 -18.02 -2.70
N ALA A 353 19.69 -19.16 -2.95
CA ALA A 353 20.78 -19.70 -2.15
C ALA A 353 22.15 -19.31 -2.72
N LEU A 354 23.20 -19.95 -2.21
CA LEU A 354 24.60 -19.71 -2.57
C LEU A 354 24.86 -19.78 -4.10
N PHE A 355 24.35 -20.82 -4.78
CA PHE A 355 24.54 -20.96 -6.23
C PHE A 355 23.76 -19.92 -7.04
N ASP A 356 22.65 -19.40 -6.51
CA ASP A 356 21.90 -18.31 -7.14
C ASP A 356 22.69 -17.00 -7.10
N LEU A 357 23.40 -16.72 -6.00
CA LEU A 357 24.31 -15.56 -5.94
C LEU A 357 25.43 -15.69 -6.96
N ALA A 358 26.09 -16.84 -7.00
CA ALA A 358 27.15 -17.12 -7.97
C ALA A 358 26.66 -16.94 -9.42
N SER A 359 25.49 -17.48 -9.75
CA SER A 359 24.89 -17.29 -11.07
C SER A 359 24.65 -15.81 -11.39
N VAL A 360 24.08 -15.05 -10.45
CA VAL A 360 23.82 -13.61 -10.62
C VAL A 360 25.09 -12.81 -10.89
N LEU A 361 26.16 -13.08 -10.15
CA LEU A 361 27.46 -12.42 -10.35
C LEU A 361 28.05 -12.71 -11.73
N LEU A 362 27.75 -13.90 -12.30
CA LEU A 362 28.15 -14.31 -13.63
C LEU A 362 27.16 -13.88 -14.73
N GLY A 363 26.10 -13.13 -14.39
CA GLY A 363 25.07 -12.66 -15.30
C GLY A 363 24.00 -13.70 -15.68
N GLY A 364 23.89 -14.80 -14.93
CA GLY A 364 22.95 -15.89 -15.16
C GLY A 364 21.62 -15.77 -14.41
N PRO A 365 20.69 -16.73 -14.62
CA PRO A 365 19.38 -16.77 -13.98
C PRO A 365 19.44 -17.32 -12.54
N THR A 366 18.32 -17.23 -11.82
CA THR A 366 18.16 -17.75 -10.44
C THR A 366 16.99 -18.72 -10.32
N GLY A 367 16.91 -19.43 -9.19
CA GLY A 367 15.82 -20.31 -8.83
C GLY A 367 15.68 -21.48 -9.78
N GLN A 368 14.44 -21.75 -10.22
CA GLN A 368 14.16 -22.90 -11.08
C GLN A 368 14.76 -22.78 -12.48
N ALA A 369 15.10 -21.56 -12.93
CA ALA A 369 15.72 -21.34 -14.23
C ALA A 369 17.23 -21.67 -14.21
N LEU A 370 17.88 -21.64 -13.03
CA LEU A 370 19.29 -22.00 -12.89
C LEU A 370 19.48 -23.51 -13.03
N ARG A 371 19.78 -23.96 -14.26
CA ARG A 371 19.96 -25.38 -14.59
C ARG A 371 21.05 -25.56 -15.65
N GLY A 372 21.41 -26.82 -15.92
CA GLY A 372 22.32 -27.17 -17.01
C GLY A 372 23.68 -26.48 -16.91
N GLU A 373 24.15 -25.91 -18.02
CA GLU A 373 25.47 -25.26 -18.11
C GLU A 373 25.59 -24.02 -17.21
N GLU A 374 24.50 -23.28 -16.99
CA GLU A 374 24.51 -22.12 -16.09
C GLU A 374 24.73 -22.55 -14.65
N PHE A 375 24.08 -23.63 -14.21
CA PHE A 375 24.32 -24.20 -12.88
C PHE A 375 25.74 -24.75 -12.74
N LYS A 376 26.28 -25.43 -13.77
CA LYS A 376 27.67 -25.91 -13.75
C LYS A 376 28.67 -24.77 -13.60
N ARG A 377 28.45 -23.65 -14.31
CA ARG A 377 29.29 -22.44 -14.19
C ARG A 377 29.20 -21.82 -12.81
N ALA A 378 27.99 -21.67 -12.26
CA ALA A 378 27.81 -21.16 -10.90
C ALA A 378 28.48 -22.06 -9.86
N LYS A 379 28.36 -23.39 -10.00
CA LYS A 379 29.01 -24.36 -9.12
C LYS A 379 30.54 -24.33 -9.22
N ALA A 380 31.10 -24.18 -10.42
CA ALA A 380 32.54 -24.04 -10.62
C ALA A 380 33.07 -22.78 -9.93
N TYR A 381 32.39 -21.64 -10.11
CA TYR A 381 32.76 -20.38 -9.46
C TYR A 381 32.75 -20.48 -7.92
N VAL A 382 31.76 -21.17 -7.36
CA VAL A 382 31.71 -21.44 -5.91
C VAL A 382 32.88 -22.29 -5.45
N ARG A 383 33.22 -23.36 -6.19
CA ARG A 383 34.35 -24.24 -5.88
C ARG A 383 35.69 -23.49 -5.96
N ASP A 384 35.85 -22.61 -6.94
CA ASP A 384 37.05 -21.80 -7.07
C ASP A 384 37.21 -20.83 -5.88
N ALA A 385 36.09 -20.30 -5.38
CA ALA A 385 36.10 -19.35 -4.27
C ALA A 385 36.25 -20.01 -2.89
N PHE A 386 35.62 -21.16 -2.66
CA PHE A 386 35.59 -21.86 -1.36
C PHE A 386 36.54 -23.07 -1.27
N GLY A 387 37.15 -23.49 -2.37
CA GLY A 387 37.87 -24.77 -2.46
C GLY A 387 36.92 -25.97 -2.46
N GLU A 388 37.47 -27.18 -2.52
CA GLU A 388 36.68 -28.42 -2.37
C GLU A 388 36.30 -28.65 -0.90
N LEU A 389 35.00 -28.69 -0.62
CA LEU A 389 34.46 -29.06 0.68
C LEU A 389 34.07 -30.54 0.66
N THR A 390 34.46 -31.27 1.70
CA THR A 390 34.22 -32.71 1.86
C THR A 390 33.03 -33.01 2.77
#